data_AF-A0A7C2M3G5-F1
#
_entry.id   AF-A0A7C2M3G5-F1
#
_cell.length_a   1.000
_cell.length_b   1.000
_cell.length_c   1.000
_cell.angle_alpha   90.00
_cell.angle_beta   90.00
_cell.angle_gamma   90.00
#
_symmetry.space_group_name_H-M   'P 1'
#
loop_
_entity.id
_entity.type
_entity.pdbx_description
1 polymer ?
#
loop_
_entity_poly.entity_id
_entity_poly.type
_entity_poly.pdbx_seq_one_letter_code
_entity_poly.pdbx_strand_id
1 'polypeptide(L)'
;MRPIKVPVQLMISAQQEHYVSRLRFFLLLKMMYPQGKSRLSWGEMRAIQQVLRIKSEKTIQSYVRFFEKKGWLRLNAKTGYYLIKSFDRIREENGWRMRSAILLLPLDIYRLKAFIGAGVYAYLHSIYLKRQREKESVRKKGRTYHFLLSGRNRKKAVPVSVKGVEKIFKISKAIASRLKKAAEKEKLIKVRKKYSEPVSKEMVQWSLKYNDLPQNIVFRRKKYRLQLIDTITPLFSFTRRKKMKTL
;
A
#
# COMPACT_ATOMS: atom_id res chain seq x y z
N MET A 1 4.91 -21.54 -7.70
CA MET A 1 4.93 -20.30 -6.89
C MET A 1 3.71 -20.27 -6.00
N ARG A 2 3.82 -19.86 -4.73
CA ARG A 2 2.69 -19.85 -3.78
C ARG A 2 2.24 -18.42 -3.45
N PRO A 3 0.94 -18.16 -3.20
CA PRO A 3 0.47 -16.89 -2.68
C PRO A 3 1.11 -16.53 -1.34
N ILE A 4 1.39 -15.25 -1.12
CA ILE A 4 2.02 -14.77 0.12
C ILE A 4 1.23 -13.63 0.75
N LYS A 5 1.27 -13.55 2.09
CA LYS A 5 0.64 -12.46 2.86
C LYS A 5 1.68 -11.36 3.11
N VAL A 6 1.66 -10.31 2.31
CA VAL A 6 2.64 -9.22 2.33
C VAL A 6 2.20 -8.12 3.30
N PRO A 7 3.02 -7.72 4.28
CA PRO A 7 2.69 -6.62 5.18
C PRO A 7 2.49 -5.30 4.43
N VAL A 8 1.46 -4.55 4.77
CA VAL A 8 1.19 -3.22 4.17
C VAL A 8 2.32 -2.24 4.48
N GLN A 9 2.91 -2.32 5.67
CA GLN A 9 4.06 -1.48 6.06
C GLN A 9 5.28 -1.70 5.17
N LEU A 10 5.55 -2.94 4.75
CA LEU A 10 6.66 -3.27 3.84
C LEU A 10 6.46 -2.61 2.47
N MET A 11 5.22 -2.51 2.02
CA MET A 11 4.86 -1.84 0.78
C MET A 11 4.99 -0.31 0.89
N ILE A 12 4.66 0.25 2.06
CA ILE A 12 4.84 1.68 2.34
C ILE A 12 6.32 2.03 2.39
N SER A 13 7.15 1.27 3.11
CA SER A 13 8.60 1.52 3.21
C SER A 13 9.27 1.47 1.84
N ALA A 14 8.83 0.56 0.96
CA ALA A 14 9.35 0.49 -0.40
C ALA A 14 9.04 1.71 -1.26
N GLN A 15 7.94 2.43 -0.97
CA GLN A 15 7.64 3.71 -1.62
C GLN A 15 8.44 4.86 -1.01
N GLN A 16 8.60 4.88 0.31
CA GLN A 16 9.36 5.90 1.02
C GLN A 16 10.84 5.90 0.62
N GLU A 17 11.45 4.72 0.52
CA GLU A 17 12.87 4.55 0.20
C GLU A 17 13.11 4.20 -1.29
N HIS A 18 12.09 4.36 -2.13
CA HIS A 18 12.18 4.19 -3.60
C HIS A 18 12.75 2.84 -4.10
N TYR A 19 12.57 1.73 -3.37
CA TYR A 19 13.08 0.41 -3.75
C TYR A 19 12.01 -0.55 -4.30
N VAL A 20 10.88 -0.07 -4.80
CA VAL A 20 9.74 -0.90 -5.29
C VAL A 20 10.15 -1.99 -6.28
N SER A 21 11.04 -1.70 -7.23
CA SER A 21 11.53 -2.70 -8.20
C SER A 21 12.35 -3.80 -7.54
N ARG A 22 13.14 -3.46 -6.51
CA ARG A 22 13.88 -4.42 -5.69
C ARG A 22 12.92 -5.23 -4.82
N LEU A 23 11.91 -4.58 -4.22
CA LEU A 23 10.88 -5.28 -3.44
C LEU A 23 10.19 -6.34 -4.30
N ARG A 24 9.89 -6.05 -5.57
CA ARG A 24 9.32 -7.03 -6.51
C ARG A 24 10.18 -8.29 -6.63
N PHE A 25 11.51 -8.15 -6.70
CA PHE A 25 12.45 -9.28 -6.66
C PHE A 25 12.37 -10.07 -5.35
N PHE A 26 12.40 -9.38 -4.21
CA PHE A 26 12.30 -10.05 -2.92
C PHE A 26 10.99 -10.81 -2.72
N LEU A 27 9.86 -10.23 -3.14
CA LEU A 27 8.56 -10.90 -3.08
C LEU A 27 8.53 -12.13 -3.98
N LEU A 28 9.17 -12.09 -5.15
CA LEU A 28 9.31 -13.25 -6.03
C LEU A 28 10.06 -14.38 -5.34
N LEU A 29 11.20 -14.07 -4.72
CA LEU A 29 11.97 -15.06 -3.95
C LEU A 29 11.11 -15.72 -2.87
N LYS A 30 10.32 -14.93 -2.12
CA LYS A 30 9.41 -15.49 -1.10
C LYS A 30 8.33 -16.41 -1.69
N MET A 31 7.88 -16.17 -2.92
CA MET A 31 6.88 -17.00 -3.59
C MET A 31 7.48 -18.28 -4.19
N MET A 32 8.73 -18.23 -4.66
CA MET A 32 9.46 -19.35 -5.26
C MET A 32 10.05 -20.28 -4.20
N TYR A 33 10.52 -19.73 -3.08
CA TYR A 33 11.20 -20.47 -2.01
C TYR A 33 10.45 -20.36 -0.66
N PRO A 34 9.30 -21.04 -0.50
CA PRO A 34 8.55 -21.06 0.76
C PRO A 34 9.39 -21.50 1.98
N GLN A 35 10.36 -22.40 1.76
CA GLN A 35 11.32 -22.88 2.75
C GLN A 35 12.28 -21.80 3.25
N GLY A 36 12.33 -20.64 2.58
CA GLY A 36 13.17 -19.52 2.96
C GLY A 36 14.66 -19.72 2.69
N LYS A 37 15.02 -20.63 1.78
CA LYS A 37 16.40 -20.90 1.36
C LYS A 37 16.47 -21.07 -0.16
N SER A 38 17.51 -20.54 -0.78
CA SER A 38 17.83 -20.74 -2.20
C SER A 38 19.35 -20.66 -2.40
N ARG A 39 19.92 -21.39 -3.36
CA ARG A 39 21.34 -21.22 -3.72
C ARG A 39 21.56 -19.95 -4.56
N LEU A 40 20.50 -19.46 -5.20
CA LEU A 40 20.56 -18.46 -6.26
C LEU A 40 21.62 -18.87 -7.29
N SER A 41 21.56 -20.14 -7.73
CA SER A 41 22.44 -20.62 -8.79
C SER A 41 22.18 -19.85 -10.09
N TRP A 42 23.11 -19.93 -11.04
CA TRP A 42 22.96 -19.25 -12.32
C TRP A 42 21.63 -19.58 -13.03
N GLY A 43 21.20 -20.84 -13.00
CA GLY A 43 19.90 -21.25 -13.54
C GLY A 43 18.71 -20.62 -12.81
N GLU A 44 18.75 -20.56 -11.48
CA GLU A 44 17.72 -19.89 -10.67
C GLU A 44 17.67 -18.39 -10.94
N MET A 45 18.84 -17.73 -11.04
CA MET A 45 18.94 -16.31 -11.37
C MET A 45 18.38 -16.02 -12.77
N ARG A 46 18.68 -16.86 -13.76
CA ARG A 46 18.14 -16.74 -15.13
C ARG A 46 16.62 -16.93 -15.16
N ALA A 47 16.07 -17.88 -14.39
CA ALA A 47 14.63 -18.05 -14.26
C ALA A 47 13.96 -16.80 -13.64
N ILE A 48 14.55 -16.27 -12.57
CA ILE A 48 14.09 -15.02 -11.94
C ILE A 48 14.16 -13.85 -12.92
N GLN A 49 15.22 -13.78 -13.72
CA GLN A 49 15.41 -12.77 -14.75
C GLN A 49 14.27 -12.77 -15.77
N GLN A 50 13.91 -13.95 -16.27
CA GLN A 50 12.83 -14.14 -17.23
C GLN A 50 11.48 -13.75 -16.62
N VAL A 51 11.16 -14.25 -15.42
CA VAL A 51 9.90 -13.93 -14.72
C VAL A 51 9.79 -12.44 -14.42
N LEU A 52 10.87 -11.79 -13.99
CA LEU A 52 10.84 -10.35 -13.71
C LEU A 52 10.96 -9.49 -14.97
N ARG A 53 11.25 -10.07 -16.14
CA ARG A 53 11.57 -9.37 -17.38
C ARG A 53 12.72 -8.37 -17.20
N ILE A 54 13.73 -8.76 -16.43
CA ILE A 54 14.93 -7.96 -16.21
C ILE A 54 15.91 -8.28 -17.34
N LYS A 55 16.44 -7.28 -18.04
CA LYS A 55 17.33 -7.52 -19.18
C LYS A 55 18.78 -7.83 -18.75
N SER A 56 19.22 -7.26 -17.63
CA SER A 56 20.63 -7.29 -17.22
C SER A 56 20.82 -8.12 -15.95
N GLU A 57 21.79 -9.03 -15.99
CA GLU A 57 22.24 -9.80 -14.83
C GLU A 57 22.83 -8.88 -13.74
N LYS A 58 23.54 -7.82 -14.14
CA LYS A 58 24.09 -6.81 -13.22
C LYS A 58 23.00 -6.21 -12.33
N THR A 59 21.79 -6.02 -12.86
CA THR A 59 20.63 -5.52 -12.10
C THR A 59 20.18 -6.52 -11.04
N ILE A 60 20.16 -7.81 -11.34
CA ILE A 60 19.79 -8.85 -10.36
C ILE A 60 20.84 -8.93 -9.26
N GLN A 61 22.12 -8.92 -9.61
CA GLN A 61 23.20 -8.88 -8.63
C GLN A 61 23.13 -7.64 -7.74
N SER A 62 22.78 -6.47 -8.30
CA SER A 62 22.53 -5.25 -7.53
C SER A 62 21.36 -5.42 -6.55
N TYR A 63 20.30 -6.15 -6.94
CA TYR A 63 19.16 -6.41 -6.06
C TYR A 63 19.53 -7.37 -4.92
N VAL A 64 20.32 -8.42 -5.20
CA VAL A 64 20.84 -9.33 -4.18
C VAL A 64 21.68 -8.54 -3.17
N ARG A 65 22.70 -7.80 -3.64
CA ARG A 65 23.57 -6.97 -2.79
C ARG A 65 22.80 -5.96 -1.93
N PHE A 66 21.74 -5.37 -2.49
CA PHE A 66 20.86 -4.47 -1.74
C PHE A 66 20.19 -5.17 -0.55
N PHE A 67 19.66 -6.38 -0.75
CA PHE A 67 19.01 -7.13 0.33
C PHE A 67 19.99 -7.80 1.29
N GLU A 68 21.22 -8.10 0.86
CA GLU A 68 22.30 -8.48 1.76
C GLU A 68 22.67 -7.33 2.69
N LYS A 69 22.85 -6.13 2.15
CA LYS A 69 23.15 -4.92 2.95
C LYS A 69 22.01 -4.60 3.94
N LYS A 70 20.75 -4.81 3.55
CA LYS A 70 19.60 -4.72 4.47
C LYS A 70 19.49 -5.90 5.44
N GLY A 71 20.29 -6.96 5.29
CA GLY A 71 20.23 -8.17 6.10
C GLY A 71 18.99 -9.04 5.86
N TRP A 72 18.27 -8.86 4.76
CA TRP A 72 17.07 -9.63 4.42
C TRP A 72 17.40 -10.89 3.63
N LEU A 73 18.54 -10.87 2.94
CA LEU A 73 19.22 -12.05 2.42
C LEU A 73 20.53 -12.21 3.18
N ARG A 74 20.88 -13.45 3.54
CA ARG A 74 22.16 -13.76 4.17
C ARG A 74 22.75 -15.01 3.54
N LEU A 75 23.92 -14.91 2.95
CA LEU A 75 24.66 -16.08 2.48
C LEU A 75 25.20 -16.88 3.67
N ASN A 76 24.94 -18.18 3.68
CA ASN A 76 25.62 -19.12 4.56
C ASN A 76 26.83 -19.68 3.82
N ALA A 77 28.03 -19.22 4.16
CA ALA A 77 29.28 -19.62 3.51
C ALA A 77 29.54 -21.13 3.59
N LYS A 78 29.08 -21.81 4.66
CA LYS A 78 29.29 -23.26 4.82
C LYS A 78 28.46 -24.10 3.86
N THR A 79 27.24 -23.66 3.52
CA THR A 79 26.29 -24.44 2.72
C THR A 79 26.05 -23.88 1.33
N GLY A 80 26.51 -22.66 1.05
CA GLY A 80 26.26 -21.95 -0.20
C GLY A 80 24.81 -21.47 -0.40
N TYR A 81 23.95 -21.59 0.63
CA TYR A 81 22.56 -21.15 0.54
C TYR A 81 22.38 -19.72 1.07
N TYR A 82 21.59 -18.93 0.34
CA TYR A 82 20.99 -17.72 0.84
C TYR A 82 19.79 -18.02 1.72
N LEU A 83 19.82 -17.50 2.94
CA LEU A 83 18.71 -17.49 3.88
C LEU A 83 17.84 -16.25 3.62
N ILE A 84 16.57 -16.47 3.33
CA ILE A 84 15.58 -15.43 3.03
C ILE A 84 14.79 -15.11 4.29
N LYS A 85 14.99 -13.91 4.83
CA LYS A 85 14.38 -13.49 6.09
C LYS A 85 12.85 -13.51 6.02
N SER A 86 12.20 -13.80 7.15
CA SER A 86 10.75 -13.81 7.26
C SER A 86 10.22 -12.38 7.37
N PHE A 87 8.99 -12.15 6.89
CA PHE A 87 8.34 -10.85 7.04
C PHE A 87 8.15 -10.45 8.50
N ASP A 88 8.06 -11.42 9.42
CA ASP A 88 7.89 -11.16 10.84
C ASP A 88 9.19 -10.63 11.47
N ARG A 89 10.35 -11.24 11.14
CA ARG A 89 11.67 -10.72 11.55
C ARG A 89 11.97 -9.35 10.96
N ILE A 90 11.68 -9.15 9.67
CA ILE A 90 11.84 -7.82 9.04
C ILE A 90 10.99 -6.77 9.78
N ARG A 91 9.76 -7.13 10.13
CA ARG A 91 8.85 -6.22 10.84
C ARG A 91 9.36 -5.87 12.24
N GLU A 92 9.93 -6.83 12.95
CA GLU A 92 10.54 -6.65 14.27
C GLU A 92 11.75 -5.72 14.22
N GLU A 93 12.71 -6.01 13.34
CA GLU A 93 13.94 -5.22 13.16
C GLU A 93 13.66 -3.77 12.77
N ASN A 94 12.57 -3.52 12.05
CA ASN A 94 12.18 -2.17 11.65
C ASN A 94 11.17 -1.50 12.61
N GLY A 95 10.83 -2.13 13.75
CA GLY A 95 9.89 -1.56 14.73
C GLY A 95 8.45 -1.36 14.21
N TRP A 96 8.05 -2.11 13.19
CA TRP A 96 6.79 -1.89 12.48
C TRP A 96 5.57 -2.41 13.27
N ARG A 97 4.77 -1.48 13.79
CA ARG A 97 3.56 -1.79 14.59
C ARG A 97 2.39 -2.33 13.76
N MET A 98 2.33 -2.01 12.46
CA MET A 98 1.21 -2.40 11.60
C MET A 98 1.19 -3.92 11.33
N ARG A 99 0.02 -4.56 11.50
CA ARG A 99 -0.18 -6.02 11.29
C ARG A 99 -1.07 -6.38 10.09
N SER A 100 -1.53 -5.36 9.35
CA SER A 100 -2.33 -5.55 8.16
C SER A 100 -1.46 -6.10 7.03
N ALA A 101 -1.95 -7.14 6.36
CA ALA A 101 -1.30 -7.73 5.20
C ALA A 101 -2.30 -7.95 4.06
N ILE A 102 -1.78 -7.95 2.84
CA ILE A 102 -2.54 -8.23 1.63
C ILE A 102 -2.08 -9.58 1.09
N LEU A 103 -3.04 -10.38 0.64
CA LEU A 103 -2.74 -11.59 -0.09
C LEU A 103 -2.29 -11.21 -1.50
N LEU A 104 -1.06 -11.59 -1.85
CA LEU A 104 -0.48 -11.35 -3.16
C LEU A 104 -0.38 -12.69 -3.89
N LEU A 105 -1.05 -12.79 -5.05
CA LEU A 105 -0.96 -13.93 -5.95
C LEU A 105 0.29 -13.78 -6.86
N PRO A 106 0.78 -14.88 -7.47
CA PRO A 106 1.96 -14.81 -8.34
C PRO A 106 1.85 -13.80 -9.49
N LEU A 107 0.68 -13.68 -10.13
CA LEU A 107 0.45 -12.75 -11.24
C LEU A 107 0.41 -11.28 -10.81
N ASP A 108 0.10 -11.02 -9.54
CA ASP A 108 0.01 -9.67 -8.99
C ASP A 108 1.37 -8.96 -8.92
N ILE A 109 2.46 -9.73 -9.01
CA ILE A 109 3.83 -9.22 -8.96
C ILE A 109 4.14 -8.24 -10.09
N TYR A 110 3.51 -8.42 -11.26
CA TYR A 110 3.63 -7.51 -12.40
C TYR A 110 2.91 -6.19 -12.17
N ARG A 111 1.90 -6.19 -11.30
CA ARG A 111 1.02 -5.04 -11.00
C ARG A 111 1.28 -4.50 -9.60
N LEU A 112 2.48 -4.71 -9.06
CA LEU A 112 2.81 -4.40 -7.67
C LEU A 112 2.47 -2.97 -7.25
N LYS A 113 2.66 -1.97 -8.13
CA LYS A 113 2.28 -0.57 -7.85
C LYS A 113 0.78 -0.41 -7.55
N ALA A 114 -0.08 -1.13 -8.26
CA ALA A 114 -1.51 -1.13 -8.01
C ALA A 114 -1.84 -1.74 -6.64
N PHE A 115 -1.19 -2.85 -6.29
CA PHE A 115 -1.33 -3.49 -4.98
C PHE A 115 -0.86 -2.61 -3.82
N ILE A 116 0.26 -1.92 -3.99
CA ILE A 116 0.75 -0.96 -3.00
C ILE A 116 -0.28 0.17 -2.81
N GLY A 117 -0.79 0.74 -3.91
CA GLY A 117 -1.83 1.76 -3.84
C GLY A 117 -3.09 1.27 -3.14
N ALA A 118 -3.58 0.12 -3.55
CA ALA A 118 -4.74 -0.53 -2.94
C ALA A 118 -4.54 -0.73 -1.43
N GLY A 119 -3.37 -1.20 -1.01
CA GLY A 119 -3.01 -1.38 0.39
C GLY A 119 -3.01 -0.10 1.21
N VAL A 120 -2.38 0.96 0.69
CA VAL A 120 -2.30 2.26 1.36
C VAL A 120 -3.70 2.86 1.56
N TYR A 121 -4.50 2.92 0.48
CA TYR A 121 -5.83 3.52 0.53
C TYR A 121 -6.84 2.68 1.31
N ALA A 122 -6.82 1.36 1.16
CA ALA A 122 -7.67 0.47 1.95
C ALA A 122 -7.33 0.52 3.45
N TYR A 123 -6.05 0.72 3.79
CA TYR A 123 -5.65 0.81 5.19
C TYR A 123 -6.19 2.09 5.84
N LEU A 124 -6.08 3.24 5.16
CA LEU A 124 -6.71 4.48 5.62
C LEU A 124 -8.22 4.38 5.72
N HIS A 125 -8.87 3.74 4.74
CA HIS A 125 -10.30 3.44 4.79
C HIS A 125 -10.66 2.65 6.06
N SER A 126 -9.89 1.61 6.38
CA SER A 126 -10.11 0.78 7.57
C SER A 126 -9.94 1.56 8.88
N ILE A 127 -8.95 2.47 8.94
CA ILE A 127 -8.75 3.37 10.10
C ILE A 127 -9.91 4.32 10.24
N TYR A 128 -10.35 4.93 9.15
CA TYR A 128 -11.47 5.88 9.17
C TYR A 128 -12.75 5.22 9.69
N LEU A 129 -13.10 4.04 9.17
CA LEU A 129 -14.27 3.30 9.66
C LEU A 129 -14.11 2.85 11.11
N LYS A 130 -12.89 2.57 11.57
CA LYS A 130 -12.63 2.29 12.99
C LYS A 130 -12.90 3.54 13.84
N ARG A 131 -12.37 4.70 13.45
CA ARG A 131 -12.55 5.97 14.18
C ARG A 131 -14.00 6.46 14.18
N GLN A 132 -14.73 6.32 13.06
CA GLN A 132 -16.16 6.66 13.02
C GLN A 132 -16.93 5.81 14.04
N ARG A 133 -16.71 4.49 14.05
CA ARG A 133 -17.36 3.60 15.01
C ARG A 133 -17.00 3.91 16.46
N GLU A 134 -15.76 4.30 16.73
CA GLU A 134 -15.37 4.70 18.08
C GLU A 134 -16.11 5.97 18.54
N LYS A 135 -16.40 6.92 17.64
CA LYS A 135 -17.21 8.11 17.94
C LYS A 135 -18.70 7.80 18.10
N GLU A 136 -19.20 6.86 17.31
CA GLU A 136 -20.59 6.39 17.35
C GLU A 136 -20.83 5.44 18.53
N SER A 137 -19.78 4.80 19.06
CA SER A 137 -19.88 3.84 20.15
C SER A 137 -20.33 4.50 21.45
N VAL A 138 -21.52 4.11 21.89
CA VAL A 138 -22.14 4.58 23.13
C VAL A 138 -21.28 4.26 24.37
N ARG A 139 -20.45 3.21 24.31
CA ARG A 139 -19.48 2.84 25.37
C ARG A 139 -18.48 3.95 25.71
N LYS A 140 -18.08 4.80 24.75
CA LYS A 140 -17.20 5.95 25.02
C LYS A 140 -17.96 7.20 25.51
N LYS A 141 -19.28 7.24 25.31
CA LYS A 141 -20.15 8.37 25.65
C LYS A 141 -20.90 8.19 26.99
N GLY A 142 -20.63 7.11 27.72
CA GLY A 142 -21.17 6.89 29.07
C GLY A 142 -22.69 6.68 29.15
N ARG A 143 -23.37 6.33 28.05
CA ARG A 143 -24.82 6.10 28.01
C ARG A 143 -25.15 4.67 27.62
N THR A 144 -26.23 4.11 28.17
CA THR A 144 -26.43 2.66 28.32
C THR A 144 -27.25 1.97 27.19
N TYR A 145 -27.10 0.64 27.15
CA TYR A 145 -27.89 -0.48 26.57
C TYR A 145 -28.30 -0.63 25.10
N HIS A 146 -28.20 0.35 24.21
CA HIS A 146 -28.44 0.06 22.78
C HIS A 146 -27.16 -0.32 22.04
N PHE A 147 -26.90 -1.63 21.98
CA PHE A 147 -25.88 -2.20 21.11
C PHE A 147 -26.34 -2.04 19.66
N LEU A 148 -26.02 -0.91 19.03
CA LEU A 148 -26.02 -0.88 17.57
C LEU A 148 -24.96 -1.87 17.13
N LEU A 149 -25.40 -3.07 16.75
CA LEU A 149 -24.69 -4.00 15.87
C LEU A 149 -24.57 -3.28 14.53
N SER A 150 -23.73 -2.24 14.49
CA SER A 150 -23.32 -1.60 13.26
C SER A 150 -22.51 -2.64 12.52
N GLY A 151 -23.22 -3.43 11.71
CA GLY A 151 -22.67 -4.45 10.84
C GLY A 151 -21.48 -3.83 10.13
N ARG A 152 -20.38 -4.59 9.99
CA ARG A 152 -19.16 -4.11 9.35
C ARG A 152 -19.46 -3.78 7.89
N ASN A 153 -20.00 -2.59 7.61
CA ASN A 153 -20.33 -2.18 6.26
C ASN A 153 -19.03 -1.71 5.57
N ARG A 154 -18.17 -2.68 5.29
CA ARG A 154 -16.87 -2.51 4.61
C ARG A 154 -17.04 -1.91 3.22
N LYS A 155 -18.26 -1.97 2.68
CA LYS A 155 -18.64 -1.41 1.37
C LYS A 155 -18.91 0.11 1.41
N LYS A 156 -18.97 0.74 2.59
CA LYS A 156 -19.18 2.20 2.71
C LYS A 156 -18.01 2.96 2.05
N ALA A 157 -18.34 3.91 1.18
CA ALA A 157 -17.36 4.78 0.56
C ALA A 157 -16.87 5.82 1.57
N VAL A 158 -15.55 5.99 1.69
CA VAL A 158 -14.91 6.85 2.69
C VAL A 158 -14.12 7.95 2.00
N PRO A 159 -14.18 9.22 2.46
CA PRO A 159 -13.31 10.27 1.94
C PRO A 159 -11.85 9.99 2.31
N VAL A 160 -10.99 9.82 1.32
CA VAL A 160 -9.55 9.64 1.54
C VAL A 160 -8.79 10.56 0.60
N SER A 161 -8.13 11.58 1.17
CA SER A 161 -7.39 12.57 0.40
C SER A 161 -5.97 12.11 0.11
N VAL A 162 -5.47 12.48 -1.08
CA VAL A 162 -4.07 12.23 -1.47
C VAL A 162 -3.10 13.01 -0.56
N LYS A 163 -3.47 14.25 -0.18
CA LYS A 163 -2.71 15.04 0.81
C LYS A 163 -2.63 14.34 2.17
N GLY A 164 -3.69 13.64 2.58
CA GLY A 164 -3.68 12.86 3.82
C GLY A 164 -2.72 11.68 3.76
N VAL A 165 -2.67 10.98 2.61
CA VAL A 165 -1.69 9.90 2.36
C VAL A 165 -0.27 10.43 2.47
N GLU A 166 0.00 11.59 1.88
CA GLU A 166 1.31 12.24 1.93
C GLU A 166 1.74 12.55 3.36
N LYS A 167 0.88 13.21 4.16
CA LYS A 167 1.18 13.53 5.55
C LYS A 167 1.38 12.28 6.43
N ILE A 168 0.55 11.25 6.26
CA ILE A 168 0.56 10.06 7.12
C ILE A 168 1.73 9.13 6.79
N PHE A 169 1.99 8.90 5.50
CA PHE A 169 2.98 7.92 5.06
C PHE A 169 4.27 8.54 4.54
N LYS A 170 4.41 9.87 4.53
CA LYS A 170 5.60 10.57 4.01
C LYS A 170 5.94 10.13 2.57
N ILE A 171 4.91 9.93 1.74
CA ILE A 171 5.03 9.61 0.31
C ILE A 171 4.62 10.85 -0.47
N SER A 172 5.38 11.24 -1.49
CA SER A 172 5.04 12.45 -2.27
C SER A 172 3.63 12.39 -2.87
N LYS A 173 2.94 13.53 -2.90
CA LYS A 173 1.60 13.68 -3.51
C LYS A 173 1.51 13.07 -4.91
N ALA A 174 2.55 13.23 -5.73
CA ALA A 174 2.61 12.69 -7.08
C ALA A 174 2.60 11.15 -7.09
N ILE A 175 3.40 10.51 -6.23
CA ILE A 175 3.43 9.05 -6.09
C ILE A 175 2.09 8.55 -5.55
N ALA A 176 1.57 9.16 -4.49
CA ALA A 176 0.28 8.80 -3.91
C ALA A 176 -0.88 8.87 -4.94
N SER A 177 -0.87 9.89 -5.80
CA SER A 177 -1.83 10.04 -6.90
C SER A 177 -1.67 8.94 -7.97
N ARG A 178 -0.44 8.65 -8.40
CA ARG A 178 -0.14 7.58 -9.36
C ARG A 178 -0.55 6.20 -8.83
N LEU A 179 -0.28 5.93 -7.55
CA LEU A 179 -0.68 4.69 -6.87
C LEU A 179 -2.20 4.53 -6.82
N LYS A 180 -2.94 5.63 -6.55
CA LYS A 180 -4.41 5.63 -6.57
C LYS A 180 -4.95 5.24 -7.94
N LYS A 181 -4.45 5.90 -9.00
CA LYS A 181 -4.84 5.61 -10.39
C LYS A 181 -4.52 4.17 -10.78
N ALA A 182 -3.34 3.66 -10.39
CA ALA A 182 -2.95 2.28 -10.65
C ALA A 182 -3.89 1.27 -9.97
N ALA A 183 -4.24 1.50 -8.70
CA ALA A 183 -5.16 0.64 -7.96
C ALA A 183 -6.59 0.68 -8.52
N GLU A 184 -7.05 1.84 -8.99
CA GLU A 184 -8.35 2.01 -9.64
C GLU A 184 -8.39 1.28 -11.00
N LYS A 185 -7.34 1.42 -11.81
CA LYS A 185 -7.22 0.73 -13.11
C LYS A 185 -7.35 -0.79 -12.98
N GLU A 186 -6.74 -1.36 -11.94
CA GLU A 186 -6.78 -2.80 -11.65
C GLU A 186 -8.03 -3.24 -10.88
N LYS A 187 -9.02 -2.35 -10.70
CA LYS A 187 -10.27 -2.62 -9.98
C LYS A 187 -10.05 -3.15 -8.54
N LEU A 188 -8.94 -2.77 -7.90
CA LEU A 188 -8.67 -3.09 -6.49
C LEU A 188 -9.37 -2.11 -5.55
N ILE A 189 -9.59 -0.88 -6.02
CA ILE A 189 -10.36 0.14 -5.33
C ILE A 189 -11.36 0.78 -6.30
N LYS A 190 -12.52 1.18 -5.76
CA LYS A 190 -13.50 2.01 -6.47
C LYS A 190 -13.34 3.44 -5.99
N VAL A 191 -13.01 4.36 -6.91
CA VAL A 191 -12.90 5.80 -6.61
C VAL A 191 -14.12 6.51 -7.16
N ARG A 192 -14.75 7.33 -6.32
CA ARG A 192 -15.84 8.23 -6.71
C ARG A 192 -15.38 9.66 -6.48
N LYS A 193 -15.11 10.37 -7.57
CA LYS A 193 -14.75 11.79 -7.56
C LYS A 193 -15.95 12.62 -7.12
N LYS A 194 -15.75 13.51 -6.17
CA LYS A 194 -16.77 14.45 -5.69
C LYS A 194 -16.44 15.86 -6.18
N TYR A 195 -17.49 16.61 -6.49
CA TYR A 195 -17.39 17.98 -6.98
C TYR A 195 -18.37 18.84 -6.19
N SER A 196 -18.01 20.10 -5.98
CA SER A 196 -18.93 21.09 -5.42
C SER A 196 -20.07 21.39 -6.39
N GLU A 197 -21.01 22.19 -5.91
CA GLU A 197 -21.92 22.94 -6.75
C GLU A 197 -21.15 23.85 -7.74
N PRO A 198 -21.79 24.26 -8.85
CA PRO A 198 -21.20 25.21 -9.78
C PRO A 198 -20.73 26.49 -9.10
N VAL A 199 -19.56 26.97 -9.47
CA VAL A 199 -18.97 28.20 -8.92
C VAL A 199 -18.50 29.12 -10.04
N SER A 200 -18.46 30.43 -9.76
CA SER A 200 -17.78 31.38 -10.63
C SER A 200 -16.27 31.14 -10.60
N LYS A 201 -15.65 30.95 -11.77
CA LYS A 201 -14.22 30.65 -11.90
C LYS A 201 -13.37 31.77 -11.29
N GLU A 202 -13.70 33.01 -11.61
CA GLU A 202 -12.92 34.20 -11.24
C GLU A 202 -12.96 34.42 -9.73
N MET A 203 -14.15 34.46 -9.13
CA MET A 203 -14.31 34.62 -7.67
C MET A 203 -13.56 33.55 -6.89
N VAL A 204 -13.67 32.29 -7.32
CA VAL A 204 -12.99 31.18 -6.64
C VAL A 204 -11.48 31.21 -6.85
N GLN A 205 -11.01 31.61 -8.03
CA GLN A 205 -9.58 31.75 -8.29
C GLN A 205 -8.97 32.87 -7.43
N TRP A 206 -9.66 34.00 -7.28
CA TRP A 206 -9.29 35.08 -6.37
C TRP A 206 -9.26 34.62 -4.92
N SER A 207 -10.32 33.96 -4.45
CA SER A 207 -10.40 33.44 -3.08
C SER A 207 -9.29 32.42 -2.78
N LEU A 208 -8.99 31.51 -3.71
CA LEU A 208 -7.92 30.51 -3.53
C LEU A 208 -6.53 31.16 -3.52
N LYS A 209 -6.29 32.16 -4.37
CA LYS A 209 -5.03 32.91 -4.42
C LYS A 209 -4.81 33.68 -3.12
N TYR A 210 -5.83 34.37 -2.61
CA TYR A 210 -5.76 35.13 -1.36
C TYR A 210 -5.44 34.25 -0.14
N ASN A 211 -5.92 33.01 -0.12
CA ASN A 211 -5.73 32.07 0.98
C ASN A 211 -4.53 31.11 0.78
N ASP A 212 -3.69 31.31 -0.24
CA ASP A 212 -2.60 30.40 -0.61
C ASP A 212 -3.03 28.93 -0.75
N LEU A 213 -4.26 28.71 -1.22
CA LEU A 213 -4.84 27.38 -1.41
C LEU A 213 -4.60 26.89 -2.85
N PRO A 214 -4.33 25.59 -3.04
CA PRO A 214 -4.08 25.08 -4.37
C PRO A 214 -5.32 25.11 -5.24
N GLN A 215 -5.13 25.53 -6.49
CA GLN A 215 -6.20 25.58 -7.48
C GLN A 215 -6.72 24.17 -7.81
N ASN A 216 -7.95 23.89 -7.38
CA ASN A 216 -8.65 22.63 -7.60
C ASN A 216 -9.94 22.83 -8.42
N ILE A 217 -9.99 23.89 -9.23
CA ILE A 217 -11.11 24.19 -10.13
C ILE A 217 -11.06 23.24 -11.33
N VAL A 218 -12.20 22.64 -11.67
CA VAL A 218 -12.35 21.72 -12.80
C VAL A 218 -13.58 22.13 -13.62
N PHE A 219 -13.44 22.16 -14.94
CA PHE A 219 -14.57 22.35 -15.85
C PHE A 219 -15.25 21.01 -16.12
N ARG A 220 -16.54 20.89 -15.76
CA ARG A 220 -17.29 19.63 -15.94
C ARG A 220 -18.78 19.92 -16.14
N ARG A 221 -19.39 19.24 -17.13
CA ARG A 221 -20.81 19.45 -17.51
C ARG A 221 -21.12 20.93 -17.83
N LYS A 222 -20.28 21.55 -18.67
CA LYS A 222 -20.39 22.96 -19.08
C LYS A 222 -20.36 24.00 -17.94
N LYS A 223 -19.96 23.63 -16.72
CA LYS A 223 -19.86 24.52 -15.55
C LYS A 223 -18.54 24.32 -14.80
N TYR A 224 -18.04 25.37 -14.15
CA TYR A 224 -16.87 25.30 -13.26
C TYR A 224 -17.26 24.79 -11.87
N ARG A 225 -16.46 23.89 -11.29
CA ARG A 225 -16.70 23.28 -9.97
C ARG A 225 -15.38 23.08 -9.24
N LEU A 226 -15.40 23.05 -7.91
CA LEU A 226 -14.27 22.63 -7.09
C LEU A 226 -14.21 21.11 -6.98
N GLN A 227 -13.02 20.53 -7.17
CA GLN A 227 -12.79 19.11 -6.88
C GLN A 227 -12.67 18.91 -5.37
N LEU A 228 -13.63 18.16 -4.81
CA LEU A 228 -13.66 17.77 -3.41
C LEU A 228 -12.84 16.49 -3.18
N ILE A 229 -12.71 16.08 -1.91
CA ILE A 229 -12.02 14.84 -1.55
C ILE A 229 -12.75 13.64 -2.17
N ASP A 230 -12.00 12.84 -2.92
CA ASP A 230 -12.50 11.61 -3.50
C ASP A 230 -12.94 10.63 -2.41
N THR A 231 -14.00 9.89 -2.69
CA THR A 231 -14.43 8.77 -1.85
C THR A 231 -13.93 7.46 -2.41
N ILE A 232 -13.44 6.58 -1.54
CA ILE A 232 -12.82 5.30 -1.91
C ILE A 232 -13.57 4.17 -1.23
N THR A 233 -13.80 3.10 -1.98
CA THR A 233 -14.26 1.80 -1.46
C THR A 233 -13.25 0.73 -1.87
N PRO A 234 -12.58 0.05 -0.92
CA PRO A 234 -11.71 -1.08 -1.25
C PRO A 234 -12.55 -2.27 -1.70
N LEU A 235 -12.09 -2.97 -2.75
CA LEU A 235 -12.77 -4.14 -3.32
C LEU A 235 -12.14 -5.47 -2.87
N PHE A 236 -11.20 -5.41 -1.92
CA PHE A 236 -10.55 -6.57 -1.31
C PHE A 236 -10.54 -6.43 0.22
N SER A 237 -10.13 -7.50 0.90
CA SER A 237 -10.02 -7.52 2.37
C SER A 237 -8.59 -7.73 2.84
N PHE A 238 -8.24 -7.12 3.97
CA PHE A 238 -6.96 -7.38 4.63
C PHE A 238 -6.98 -8.73 5.34
N THR A 239 -5.83 -9.38 5.32
CA THR A 239 -5.52 -10.48 6.23
C THR A 239 -4.71 -9.96 7.40
N ARG A 240 -4.96 -10.50 8.59
CA ARG A 240 -4.18 -10.17 9.80
C ARG A 240 -3.05 -11.18 9.95
N ARG A 241 -1.83 -10.72 10.20
CA ARG A 241 -0.71 -11.62 10.53
C ARG A 241 -0.70 -11.98 12.02
N LYS A 242 -0.10 -13.13 12.35
CA LYS A 242 -0.03 -13.66 13.74
C LYS A 242 0.61 -12.63 14.67
N LYS A 243 0.13 -12.57 15.93
CA LYS A 243 0.80 -11.80 16.99
C LYS A 243 2.11 -12.51 17.29
N MET A 244 3.20 -11.78 17.51
CA MET A 244 4.43 -12.43 18.00
C MET A 244 4.16 -12.87 19.43
N LYS A 245 4.67 -14.05 19.80
CA LYS A 245 4.83 -14.38 21.21
C LYS A 245 5.91 -13.43 21.71
N THR A 246 5.57 -12.56 22.66
CA THR A 246 6.57 -11.93 23.52
C THR A 246 7.25 -13.08 24.25
N LEU A 247 8.58 -13.16 24.13
CA LEU A 247 9.38 -13.96 25.04
C LEU A 247 9.19 -13.41 26.46
#